data_AF-A0A2W0BPM3-F1
#
_entry.id   AF-A0A2W0BPM3-F1
#
_cell.length_a   1.000
_cell.length_b   1.000
_cell.length_c   1.000
_cell.angle_alpha   90.00
_cell.angle_beta   90.00
_cell.angle_gamma   90.00
#
_symmetry.space_group_name_H-M   'P 1'
#
loop_
_entity.id
_entity.type
_entity.pdbx_description
1 polymer ?
#
loop_
_entity_poly.entity_id
_entity_poly.type
_entity_poly.pdbx_seq_one_letter_code
_entity_poly.pdbx_strand_id
1 'polypeptide(L)'
;MYKLPNKYDVVVIGSGHAGIEAALAAARIGCRTLMLTQNLDTIGQMSCNPAIGGLAKGHIVREIDAMGGAMGLNADATGIQFRMLNQKKGPAVRAPRVQCDKKAYQFRMKAILEQVQNIDVKQGTVSRIVENGGAVVGVETDINVAIAS
;
A
#
# COMPACT_ATOMS: atom_id res chain seq x y z
N MET A 1 21.95 19.14 7.98
CA MET A 1 20.91 18.11 7.72
C MET A 1 19.65 18.55 8.42
N TYR A 2 18.54 18.72 7.71
CA TYR A 2 17.27 19.11 8.32
C TYR A 2 16.61 17.87 8.92
N LYS A 3 16.14 17.95 10.17
CA LYS A 3 15.48 16.82 10.84
C LYS A 3 13.99 17.10 10.93
N LEU A 4 13.16 16.15 10.49
CA LEU A 4 11.71 16.28 10.67
C LEU A 4 11.37 16.29 12.17
N PRO A 5 10.45 17.17 12.63
CA PRO A 5 10.14 17.32 14.04
C PRO A 5 9.36 16.12 14.60
N ASN A 6 8.62 15.42 13.74
CA ASN A 6 7.87 14.23 14.09
C ASN A 6 8.77 12.99 14.09
N LYS A 7 8.63 12.15 15.11
CA LYS A 7 9.13 10.77 15.12
C LYS A 7 8.04 9.83 14.60
N TYR A 8 8.44 8.75 13.94
CA TYR A 8 7.54 7.75 13.36
C TYR A 8 7.95 6.37 13.83
N ASP A 9 7.01 5.56 14.30
CA ASP A 9 7.33 4.18 14.68
C ASP A 9 7.66 3.32 13.44
N VAL A 10 7.05 3.65 12.29
CA VAL A 10 7.23 2.93 11.02
C VAL A 10 7.43 3.91 9.88
N VAL A 11 8.44 3.66 9.04
CA VAL A 11 8.65 4.35 7.77
C VAL A 11 8.48 3.36 6.62
N VAL A 12 7.47 3.61 5.78
CA VAL A 12 7.19 2.83 4.56
C VAL A 12 7.77 3.56 3.36
N ILE A 13 8.70 2.93 2.66
CA ILE A 13 9.33 3.47 1.46
C ILE A 13 8.61 2.94 0.22
N GLY A 14 7.83 3.80 -0.42
CA GLY A 14 7.10 3.54 -1.65
C GLY A 14 5.59 3.42 -1.45
N SER A 15 4.83 3.92 -2.44
CA SER A 15 3.36 3.94 -2.44
C SER A 15 2.73 2.97 -3.44
N GLY A 16 3.42 1.86 -3.73
CA GLY A 16 2.87 0.74 -4.49
C GLY A 16 1.95 -0.13 -3.62
N HIS A 17 1.29 -1.11 -4.24
CA HIS A 17 0.32 -1.98 -3.57
C HIS A 17 0.81 -2.56 -2.23
N ALA A 18 2.08 -3.00 -2.15
CA ALA A 18 2.66 -3.52 -0.92
C ALA A 18 2.84 -2.44 0.15
N GLY A 19 3.34 -1.26 -0.22
CA GLY A 19 3.54 -0.14 0.71
C GLY A 19 2.22 0.39 1.28
N ILE A 20 1.17 0.40 0.46
CA ILE A 20 -0.18 0.77 0.89
C ILE A 20 -0.68 -0.15 1.99
N GLU A 21 -0.65 -1.48 1.76
CA GLU A 21 -1.09 -2.43 2.79
C GLU A 21 -0.19 -2.40 4.03
N ALA A 22 1.12 -2.23 3.87
CA ALA A 22 2.05 -2.11 4.99
C ALA A 22 1.76 -0.87 5.86
N ALA A 23 1.52 0.28 5.22
CA ALA A 23 1.20 1.52 5.95
C ALA A 23 -0.14 1.44 6.66
N LEU A 24 -1.17 0.89 6.00
CA LEU A 24 -2.49 0.69 6.59
C LEU A 24 -2.44 -0.31 7.75
N ALA A 25 -1.67 -1.38 7.62
CA ALA A 25 -1.48 -2.37 8.69
C ALA A 25 -0.78 -1.75 9.90
N ALA A 26 0.32 -1.02 9.69
CA ALA A 26 1.06 -0.34 10.76
C ALA A 26 0.18 0.69 11.50
N ALA A 27 -0.54 1.53 10.76
CA ALA A 27 -1.43 2.52 11.36
C ALA A 27 -2.59 1.87 12.15
N ARG A 28 -3.11 0.74 11.67
CA ARG A 28 -4.19 -0.01 12.36
C ARG A 28 -3.77 -0.55 13.71
N ILE A 29 -2.51 -0.95 13.86
CA ILE A 29 -1.97 -1.42 15.16
C ILE A 29 -1.49 -0.25 16.04
N GLY A 30 -1.76 1.00 15.64
CA GLY A 30 -1.49 2.20 16.42
C GLY A 30 -0.13 2.86 16.16
N CYS A 31 0.66 2.36 15.19
CA CYS A 31 1.95 2.95 14.87
C CYS A 31 1.79 4.26 14.11
N ARG A 32 2.52 5.30 14.54
CA ARG A 32 2.66 6.53 13.76
C ARG A 32 3.54 6.23 12.55
N THR A 33 2.92 6.24 11.38
CA THR A 33 3.50 5.74 10.15
C THR A 33 3.77 6.87 9.17
N LEU A 34 4.96 6.91 8.59
CA LEU A 34 5.29 7.77 7.46
C LEU A 34 5.36 6.94 6.19
N MET A 35 4.56 7.28 5.18
CA MET A 35 4.77 6.80 3.81
C MET A 35 5.55 7.86 3.01
N LEU A 36 6.72 7.46 2.51
CA LEU A 36 7.50 8.25 1.56
C LEU A 36 7.28 7.71 0.15
N THR A 37 7.00 8.60 -0.80
CA THR A 37 6.91 8.24 -2.21
C THR A 37 7.54 9.29 -3.09
N GLN A 38 8.06 8.89 -4.25
CA GLN A 38 8.64 9.82 -5.22
C GLN A 38 7.58 10.70 -5.88
N ASN A 39 6.33 10.21 -5.99
CA ASN A 39 5.24 10.95 -6.61
C ASN A 39 3.91 10.63 -5.91
N LEU A 40 3.30 11.64 -5.31
CA LEU A 40 2.00 11.50 -4.63
C LEU A 40 0.85 11.19 -5.60
N ASP A 41 1.02 11.46 -6.89
CA ASP A 41 0.03 11.21 -7.94
C ASP A 41 0.16 9.82 -8.55
N THR A 42 1.06 8.96 -8.06
CA THR A 42 1.20 7.55 -8.50
C THR A 42 0.87 6.55 -7.39
N ILE A 43 0.37 7.03 -6.24
CA ILE A 43 -0.13 6.18 -5.14
C ILE A 43 -1.18 5.20 -5.66
N GLY A 44 -0.98 3.91 -5.47
CA GLY A 44 -1.93 2.87 -5.88
C GLY A 44 -2.05 2.66 -7.39
N GLN A 45 -1.10 3.16 -8.19
CA GLN A 45 -1.15 3.03 -9.65
C GLN A 45 -1.04 1.56 -10.10
N MET A 46 -1.95 1.14 -10.99
CA MET A 46 -1.89 -0.14 -11.70
C MET A 46 -0.97 -0.05 -12.94
N SER A 47 0.31 -0.36 -12.76
CA SER A 47 1.33 -0.25 -13.82
C SER A 47 1.17 -1.26 -14.95
N CYS A 48 0.71 -2.48 -14.66
CA CYS A 48 0.56 -3.54 -15.64
C CYS A 48 -0.89 -3.67 -16.12
N ASN A 49 -1.57 -4.77 -15.80
CA ASN A 49 -2.95 -5.02 -16.18
C ASN A 49 -3.94 -4.35 -15.21
N PRO A 50 -5.09 -3.88 -15.70
CA PRO A 50 -6.13 -3.28 -14.86
C PRO A 50 -6.96 -4.36 -14.13
N ALA A 51 -6.31 -5.33 -13.48
CA ALA A 51 -7.00 -6.47 -12.87
C ALA A 51 -6.46 -6.84 -11.49
N ILE A 52 -7.36 -7.13 -10.56
CA ILE A 52 -7.06 -7.70 -9.24
C ILE A 52 -7.59 -9.14 -9.18
N GLY A 53 -6.85 -10.01 -8.51
CA GLY A 53 -7.17 -11.44 -8.40
C GLY A 53 -6.69 -12.28 -9.59
N GLY A 54 -7.35 -13.42 -9.81
CA GLY A 54 -6.85 -14.52 -10.63
C GLY A 54 -6.66 -15.80 -9.81
N LEU A 55 -6.18 -16.90 -10.40
CA LEU A 55 -6.14 -18.21 -9.72
C LEU A 55 -5.46 -18.17 -8.33
N ALA A 56 -4.15 -17.90 -8.26
CA ALA A 56 -3.47 -17.74 -6.97
C ALA A 56 -3.78 -16.38 -6.33
N LYS A 57 -3.72 -15.31 -7.14
CA LYS A 57 -3.85 -13.92 -6.67
C LYS A 57 -5.20 -13.62 -6.00
N GLY A 58 -6.28 -14.25 -6.44
CA GLY A 58 -7.62 -14.07 -5.88
C GLY A 58 -7.74 -14.62 -4.45
N HIS A 59 -7.01 -15.68 -4.12
CA HIS A 59 -6.91 -16.18 -2.76
C HIS A 59 -6.16 -15.19 -1.87
N ILE A 60 -4.99 -14.71 -2.33
CA ILE A 60 -4.20 -13.71 -1.60
C ILE A 60 -5.00 -12.43 -1.35
N VAL A 61 -5.77 -11.95 -2.35
CA VAL A 61 -6.63 -10.77 -2.17
C VAL A 61 -7.68 -11.00 -1.08
N ARG A 62 -8.27 -12.20 -1.01
CA ARG A 62 -9.24 -12.57 0.04
C ARG A 62 -8.58 -12.73 1.41
N GLU A 63 -7.35 -13.22 1.47
CA GLU A 63 -6.57 -13.29 2.71
C GLU A 63 -6.21 -11.89 3.22
N ILE A 64 -5.77 -11.00 2.34
CA ILE A 64 -5.53 -9.58 2.65
C ILE A 64 -6.81 -8.95 3.20
N ASP A 65 -7.94 -9.15 2.54
CA ASP A 65 -9.25 -8.64 2.97
C ASP A 65 -9.66 -9.19 4.35
N ALA A 66 -9.46 -10.49 4.59
CA ALA A 66 -9.73 -11.12 5.89
C ALA A 66 -8.83 -10.57 7.01
N MET A 67 -7.60 -10.14 6.69
CA MET A 67 -6.70 -9.43 7.61
C MET A 67 -7.03 -7.94 7.73
N GLY A 68 -8.08 -7.47 7.05
CA GLY A 68 -8.57 -6.10 7.03
C GLY A 68 -7.89 -5.18 6.01
N GLY A 69 -7.07 -5.71 5.09
CA GLY A 69 -6.41 -4.91 4.07
C GLY A 69 -7.38 -4.23 3.09
N ALA A 70 -6.89 -3.23 2.36
CA ALA A 70 -7.74 -2.38 1.52
C ALA A 70 -7.92 -2.88 0.09
N MET A 71 -7.05 -3.76 -0.41
CA MET A 71 -7.01 -4.19 -1.81
C MET A 71 -8.34 -4.78 -2.30
N GLY A 72 -8.96 -5.67 -1.50
CA GLY A 72 -10.25 -6.29 -1.84
C GLY A 72 -11.36 -5.26 -1.98
N LEU A 73 -11.56 -4.46 -0.93
CA LEU A 73 -12.58 -3.39 -0.89
C LEU A 73 -12.37 -2.33 -1.98
N ASN A 74 -11.13 -1.96 -2.28
CA ASN A 74 -10.83 -1.01 -3.32
C ASN A 74 -11.11 -1.59 -4.73
N ALA A 75 -10.81 -2.87 -4.92
CA ALA A 75 -11.12 -3.57 -6.16
C ALA A 75 -12.63 -3.72 -6.37
N ASP A 76 -13.40 -3.99 -5.33
CA ASP A 76 -14.86 -4.07 -5.39
C ASP A 76 -15.49 -2.71 -5.75
N ALA A 77 -15.01 -1.62 -5.12
CA ALA A 77 -15.54 -0.28 -5.34
C ALA A 77 -15.21 0.30 -6.73
N THR A 78 -14.20 -0.25 -7.42
CA THR A 78 -13.69 0.31 -8.70
C THR A 78 -13.72 -0.72 -9.83
N GLY A 79 -14.32 -1.88 -9.57
CA GLY A 79 -14.47 -2.97 -10.50
C GLY A 79 -15.47 -2.65 -11.60
N ILE A 80 -15.07 -2.90 -12.85
CA ILE A 80 -15.91 -2.80 -14.04
C ILE A 80 -16.41 -4.17 -14.52
N GLN A 81 -15.73 -5.25 -14.17
CA GLN A 81 -16.13 -6.61 -14.54
C GLN A 81 -15.62 -7.63 -13.52
N PHE A 82 -16.52 -8.46 -13.00
CA PHE A 82 -16.21 -9.52 -12.05
C PHE A 82 -16.37 -10.90 -12.69
N ARG A 83 -15.43 -11.80 -12.44
CA ARG A 83 -15.48 -13.20 -12.90
C ARG A 83 -15.01 -14.14 -11.81
N MET A 84 -15.65 -15.30 -11.72
CA MET A 84 -15.17 -16.44 -10.95
C MET A 84 -14.41 -17.39 -11.88
N LEU A 85 -13.09 -17.50 -11.71
CA LEU A 85 -12.29 -18.48 -12.45
C LEU A 85 -12.53 -19.88 -11.90
N ASN A 86 -12.43 -20.91 -12.75
CA ASN A 86 -12.65 -22.32 -12.39
C ASN A 86 -14.02 -22.60 -11.74
N GLN A 87 -15.06 -21.84 -12.07
CA GLN A 87 -16.39 -21.94 -11.46
C GLN A 87 -16.95 -23.38 -11.43
N LYS A 88 -16.70 -24.17 -12.48
CA LYS A 88 -17.19 -25.56 -12.62
C LYS A 88 -16.27 -26.64 -12.02
N LYS A 89 -15.08 -26.30 -11.48
CA LYS A 89 -14.07 -27.27 -11.01
C LYS A 89 -14.05 -27.49 -9.48
N GLY A 90 -15.12 -27.08 -8.79
CA GLY A 90 -15.26 -27.21 -7.33
C GLY A 90 -14.66 -26.04 -6.53
N PRO A 91 -15.12 -25.79 -5.29
CA PRO A 91 -14.77 -24.59 -4.53
C PRO A 91 -13.29 -24.39 -4.26
N ALA A 92 -12.54 -25.46 -3.99
CA ALA A 92 -11.13 -25.40 -3.59
C ALA A 92 -10.19 -24.80 -4.66
N VAL A 93 -10.61 -24.74 -5.92
CA VAL A 93 -9.82 -24.21 -7.04
C VAL A 93 -10.46 -22.98 -7.69
N ARG A 94 -11.57 -22.49 -7.15
CA ARG A 94 -12.26 -21.28 -7.63
C ARG A 94 -11.47 -20.06 -7.16
N ALA A 95 -11.38 -19.04 -8.00
CA ALA A 95 -10.73 -17.79 -7.61
C ALA A 95 -11.40 -16.57 -8.23
N PRO A 96 -11.65 -15.50 -7.45
CA PRO A 96 -12.20 -14.27 -7.98
C PRO A 96 -11.15 -13.54 -8.82
N ARG A 97 -11.63 -12.89 -9.89
CA ARG A 97 -10.86 -11.94 -10.69
C ARG A 97 -11.75 -10.77 -11.07
N VAL A 98 -11.26 -9.57 -10.86
CA VAL A 98 -11.95 -8.34 -11.21
C VAL A 98 -11.08 -7.51 -12.16
N GLN A 99 -11.68 -6.94 -13.19
CA GLN A 99 -11.10 -5.84 -13.95
C GLN A 99 -11.54 -4.55 -13.29
N CYS A 100 -10.63 -3.61 -13.07
CA CYS A 100 -10.89 -2.34 -12.40
C CYS A 100 -10.65 -1.16 -13.35
N ASP A 101 -11.38 -0.06 -13.14
CA ASP A 101 -10.96 1.22 -13.69
C ASP A 101 -9.65 1.66 -13.00
N LYS A 102 -8.58 1.84 -13.78
CA LYS A 102 -7.26 2.18 -13.23
C LYS A 102 -7.26 3.49 -12.45
N LYS A 103 -7.98 4.50 -12.93
CA LYS A 103 -7.99 5.84 -12.33
C LYS A 103 -8.89 5.86 -11.10
N ALA A 104 -10.04 5.21 -11.15
CA ALA A 104 -10.88 5.05 -9.96
C ALA A 104 -10.14 4.29 -8.85
N TYR A 105 -9.47 3.17 -9.18
CA TYR A 105 -8.69 2.40 -8.21
C TYR A 105 -7.61 3.25 -7.56
N GLN A 106 -6.86 3.99 -8.39
CA GLN A 106 -5.79 4.89 -7.96
C GLN A 106 -6.31 6.00 -7.02
N PHE A 107 -7.32 6.76 -7.46
CA PHE A 107 -7.83 7.91 -6.72
C PHE A 107 -8.48 7.49 -5.41
N ARG A 108 -9.24 6.39 -5.41
CA ARG A 108 -9.85 5.88 -4.19
C ARG A 108 -8.80 5.41 -3.20
N MET A 109 -7.74 4.73 -3.65
CA MET A 109 -6.68 4.28 -2.74
C MET A 109 -5.90 5.44 -2.13
N LYS A 110 -5.61 6.49 -2.92
CA LYS A 110 -5.02 7.73 -2.41
C LYS A 110 -5.93 8.37 -1.35
N ALA A 111 -7.23 8.50 -1.63
CA ALA A 111 -8.19 9.06 -0.69
C ALA A 111 -8.28 8.27 0.62
N ILE A 112 -8.25 6.92 0.55
CA ILE A 112 -8.21 6.06 1.74
C ILE A 112 -6.98 6.39 2.58
N LEU A 113 -5.78 6.39 1.97
CA LEU A 113 -4.53 6.65 2.69
C LEU A 113 -4.50 8.04 3.34
N GLU A 114 -4.97 9.07 2.65
CA GLU A 114 -4.98 10.45 3.15
C GLU A 114 -5.99 10.69 4.29
N GLN A 115 -6.98 9.79 4.45
CA GLN A 115 -8.01 9.88 5.50
C GLN A 115 -7.70 9.03 6.74
N VAL A 116 -6.75 8.09 6.64
CA VAL A 116 -6.42 7.19 7.74
C VAL A 116 -5.60 7.94 8.79
N GLN A 117 -6.04 7.89 10.04
CA GLN A 117 -5.29 8.45 11.17
C GLN A 117 -3.93 7.74 11.31
N ASN A 118 -2.95 8.46 11.86
CA ASN A 118 -1.59 7.96 12.09
C ASN A 118 -0.78 7.64 10.82
N ILE A 119 -1.25 8.01 9.62
CA ILE A 119 -0.46 7.96 8.39
C ILE A 119 -0.16 9.39 7.93
N ASP A 120 1.11 9.75 7.92
CA ASP A 120 1.59 10.90 7.16
C ASP A 120 2.06 10.41 5.79
N VAL A 121 1.56 11.01 4.70
CA VAL A 121 2.05 10.74 3.33
C VAL A 121 2.86 11.94 2.86
N LYS A 122 4.12 11.70 2.48
CA LYS A 122 5.02 12.77 2.01
C LYS A 122 5.73 12.39 0.73
N GLN A 123 5.93 13.39 -0.13
CA GLN A 123 6.78 13.21 -1.31
C GLN A 123 8.25 13.33 -0.91
N GLY A 124 9.06 12.36 -1.29
CA GLY A 124 10.50 12.34 -1.04
C GLY A 124 11.13 11.06 -1.53
N THR A 125 12.37 11.16 -2.00
CA THR A 125 13.17 9.99 -2.41
C THR A 125 14.10 9.62 -1.27
N VAL A 126 13.95 8.41 -0.72
CA VAL A 126 14.93 7.89 0.24
C VAL A 126 16.22 7.56 -0.49
N SER A 127 17.33 8.12 -0.01
CA SER A 127 18.68 7.88 -0.54
C SER A 127 19.46 6.89 0.33
N ARG A 128 19.14 6.80 1.63
CA ARG A 128 19.88 5.98 2.58
C ARG A 128 19.02 5.51 3.76
N ILE A 129 19.29 4.29 4.23
CA ILE A 129 18.82 3.76 5.52
C ILE A 129 19.90 4.05 6.58
N VAL A 130 19.49 4.58 7.74
CA VAL A 130 20.39 4.90 8.85
C VAL A 130 20.32 3.77 9.86
N GLU A 131 21.48 3.20 10.18
CA GLU A 131 21.62 2.09 11.11
C GLU A 131 22.54 2.47 12.27
N ASN A 132 22.23 1.93 13.46
CA ASN A 132 23.07 2.03 14.64
C ASN A 132 23.06 0.69 15.38
N GLY A 133 24.24 0.08 15.57
CA GLY A 133 24.37 -1.18 16.31
C GLY A 133 23.59 -2.35 15.68
N GLY A 134 23.42 -2.38 14.35
CA GLY A 134 22.64 -3.41 13.65
C GLY A 134 21.12 -3.19 13.67
N ALA A 135 20.64 -2.10 14.25
CA ALA A 135 19.23 -1.70 14.22
C ALA A 135 19.02 -0.51 13.29
N VAL A 136 17.92 -0.52 12.51
CA VAL A 136 17.48 0.64 11.73
C VAL A 136 16.95 1.71 12.68
N VAL A 137 17.43 2.95 12.54
CA VAL A 137 17.04 4.09 13.38
C VAL A 137 16.45 5.25 12.58
N GLY A 138 16.35 5.10 11.27
CA GLY A 138 15.77 6.11 10.40
C GLY A 138 16.15 6.00 8.94
N VAL A 139 15.79 7.03 8.18
CA VAL A 139 16.11 7.18 6.77
C VAL A 139 16.56 8.61 6.46
N GLU A 140 17.33 8.76 5.39
CA GLU A 140 17.71 10.04 4.81
C GLU A 140 17.15 10.16 3.39
N THR A 141 16.72 11.36 3.03
CA THR A 141 16.26 11.66 1.68
C THR A 141 17.39 12.23 0.81
N ASP A 142 17.20 12.21 -0.51
CA ASP A 142 18.08 12.85 -1.50
C ASP A 142 18.34 14.34 -1.26
N ILE A 143 17.37 15.05 -0.68
CA ILE A 143 17.49 16.46 -0.26
C ILE A 143 18.05 16.67 1.17
N ASN A 144 18.75 15.68 1.73
CA ASN A 144 19.40 15.74 3.05
C ASN A 144 18.43 16.01 4.23
N VAL A 145 17.23 15.47 4.16
CA VAL A 145 16.28 15.42 5.29
C VAL A 145 16.44 14.09 6.02
N ALA A 146 16.68 14.14 7.33
CA ALA A 146 16.72 12.96 8.19
C ALA A 146 15.37 12.74 8.88
N ILE A 147 14.92 11.49 8.85
CA ILE A 147 13.71 11.01 9.49
C ILE A 147 14.12 9.94 10.49
N ALA A 148 13.92 10.22 11.77
CA ALA A 148 14.13 9.22 12.81
C ALA A 148 12.90 8.30 12.88
N SER A 149 13.15 6.99 12.90
CA SER A 149 12.16 6.01 13.34
C SER A 149 12.32 5.74 14.82
#